data_AF-A0A3B9EVP1-F1
#
_entry.id   AF-A0A3B9EVP1-F1
#
_cell.length_a   1.000
_cell.length_b   1.000
_cell.length_c   1.000
_cell.angle_alpha   90.00
_cell.angle_beta   90.00
_cell.angle_gamma   90.00
#
_symmetry.space_group_name_H-M   'P 1'
#
loop_
_entity.id
_entity.type
_entity.pdbx_description
1 polymer ?
#
loop_
_entity_poly.entity_id
_entity_poly.type
_entity_poly.pdbx_seq_one_letter_code
_entity_poly.pdbx_strand_id
1 'polypeptide(L)'
;METATRSFQEQIQEGIPAELPAPKPYDPDTNHAPKRKDILSKEEKVLALQNALRYFPQKWHKELAPEFAEELKKYGRIYMYRFRPDYDMYARPIEEYPGNSQQAKAIMLMIQNNLDP
;
A
#
# COMPACT_ATOMS: atom_id res chain seq x y z
N MET A 1 -13.48 -22.56 -4.26
CA MET A 1 -14.11 -21.38 -4.91
C MET A 1 -13.00 -20.76 -5.74
N GLU A 2 -13.12 -20.79 -7.06
CA GLU A 2 -12.15 -20.19 -7.97
C GLU A 2 -12.06 -18.69 -7.64
N THR A 3 -10.93 -18.24 -7.11
CA THR A 3 -10.60 -16.83 -7.06
C THR A 3 -10.42 -16.39 -8.50
N ALA A 4 -11.45 -15.83 -9.11
CA ALA A 4 -11.33 -15.18 -10.41
C ALA A 4 -10.20 -14.14 -10.28
N THR A 5 -9.08 -14.39 -10.96
CA THR A 5 -7.95 -13.47 -11.00
C THR A 5 -8.44 -12.18 -11.64
N ARG A 6 -8.65 -11.14 -10.82
CA ARG A 6 -9.06 -9.81 -11.31
C ARG A 6 -8.05 -9.32 -12.33
N SER A 7 -8.53 -8.69 -13.39
CA SER A 7 -7.65 -8.05 -14.38
C SER A 7 -6.84 -6.93 -13.73
N PHE A 8 -5.70 -6.58 -14.33
CA PHE A 8 -4.89 -5.44 -13.89
C PHE A 8 -5.70 -4.15 -13.78
N GLN A 9 -6.59 -3.89 -14.74
CA GLN A 9 -7.46 -2.71 -14.74
C GLN A 9 -8.40 -2.68 -13.54
N GLU A 10 -9.06 -3.80 -13.24
CA GLU A 10 -9.95 -3.92 -12.08
C GLU A 10 -9.18 -3.71 -10.77
N GLN A 11 -7.96 -4.25 -10.66
CA GLN A 11 -7.12 -4.08 -9.49
C GLN A 11 -6.71 -2.62 -9.27
N ILE A 12 -6.38 -1.87 -10.33
CA ILE A 12 -6.07 -0.44 -10.22
C ILE A 12 -7.31 0.38 -9.83
N GLN A 13 -8.48 0.04 -10.37
CA GLN A 13 -9.72 0.79 -10.12
C GLN A 13 -10.34 0.53 -8.74
N GLU A 14 -9.98 -0.57 -8.08
CA GLU A 14 -10.51 -0.93 -6.75
C GLU A 14 -10.17 0.13 -5.68
N GLY A 15 -8.97 0.70 -5.73
CA GLY A 15 -8.48 1.59 -4.67
C GLY A 15 -8.31 0.84 -3.35
N ILE A 16 -9.04 1.24 -2.31
CA ILE A 16 -9.06 0.49 -1.04
C ILE A 16 -10.12 -0.61 -1.14
N PRO A 17 -9.75 -1.89 -0.96
CA PRO A 17 -10.68 -3.01 -1.14
C PRO A 17 -11.88 -2.92 -0.18
N ALA A 18 -12.99 -3.59 -0.52
CA ALA A 18 -14.19 -3.61 0.33
C ALA A 18 -14.00 -4.45 1.62
N GLU A 19 -13.11 -5.44 1.54
CA GLU A 19 -12.76 -6.38 2.59
C GLU A 19 -11.29 -6.22 2.99
N LEU A 20 -10.98 -6.50 4.25
CA LEU A 20 -9.63 -6.34 4.76
C LEU A 20 -8.75 -7.46 4.18
N PRO A 21 -7.72 -7.16 3.38
CA PRO A 21 -6.84 -8.19 2.82
C PRO A 21 -6.10 -8.94 3.93
N ALA A 22 -5.61 -10.14 3.65
CA ALA A 22 -4.75 -10.84 4.61
C ALA A 22 -3.44 -10.05 4.87
N PRO A 23 -2.83 -10.17 6.06
CA PRO A 23 -1.52 -9.58 6.32
C PRO A 23 -0.48 -10.10 5.33
N LYS A 24 0.41 -9.23 4.85
CA LYS A 24 1.51 -9.64 3.95
C LYS A 24 2.76 -10.01 4.73
N PRO A 25 3.44 -11.13 4.39
CA PRO A 25 4.71 -11.47 4.99
C PRO A 25 5.78 -10.45 4.57
N TYR A 26 6.81 -10.33 5.40
CA TYR A 26 7.99 -9.54 5.05
C TYR A 26 8.77 -10.28 3.96
N ASP A 27 9.02 -9.61 2.85
CA ASP A 27 9.76 -10.13 1.69
C ASP A 27 11.26 -9.83 1.86
N PRO A 28 12.11 -10.80 2.18
CA PRO A 28 13.54 -10.55 2.41
C PRO A 28 14.32 -10.23 1.12
N ASP A 29 13.77 -10.53 -0.05
CA ASP A 29 14.47 -10.44 -1.35
C ASP A 29 14.33 -9.05 -1.97
N THR A 30 13.40 -8.23 -1.48
CA THR A 30 13.25 -6.82 -1.86
C THR A 30 14.23 -5.90 -1.14
N ASN A 31 14.72 -4.87 -1.82
CA ASN A 31 15.57 -3.85 -1.20
C ASN A 31 14.75 -3.00 -0.23
N HIS A 32 14.99 -3.15 1.08
CA HIS A 32 14.30 -2.38 2.10
C HIS A 32 15.04 -1.11 2.46
N ALA A 33 14.30 -0.01 2.59
CA ALA A 33 14.85 1.22 3.12
C ALA A 33 15.41 0.98 4.55
N PRO A 34 16.55 1.61 4.90
CA PRO A 34 17.12 1.46 6.23
C PRO A 34 16.16 1.98 7.30
N LYS A 35 16.18 1.33 8.47
CA LYS A 35 15.37 1.75 9.62
C LYS A 35 15.66 3.20 9.98
N ARG A 36 14.61 4.03 10.07
CA ARG A 36 14.75 5.39 10.58
C ARG A 36 14.87 5.41 12.10
N LYS A 37 15.59 6.41 12.63
CA LYS A 37 15.71 6.64 14.07
C LYS A 37 14.33 6.86 14.68
N ASP A 38 14.08 6.23 15.82
CA ASP A 38 12.86 6.43 16.59
C ASP A 38 12.96 7.76 17.36
N ILE A 39 12.54 8.83 16.71
CA ILE A 39 12.63 10.21 17.23
C ILE A 39 11.28 10.77 17.67
N LEU A 40 10.19 10.04 17.41
CA LEU A 40 8.84 10.53 17.69
C LEU A 40 8.52 10.40 19.18
N SER A 41 7.91 11.43 19.75
CA SER A 41 7.30 11.38 21.06
C SER A 41 6.13 10.40 21.10
N LYS A 42 5.62 10.13 22.31
CA LYS A 42 4.45 9.27 22.47
C LYS A 42 3.22 9.86 21.76
N GLU A 43 3.04 11.17 21.87
CA GLU A 43 1.94 11.92 21.27
C GLU A 43 2.07 11.94 19.73
N GLU A 44 3.28 12.10 19.21
CA GLU A 44 3.54 12.05 17.77
C GLU A 44 3.32 10.65 17.19
N LYS A 45 3.65 9.59 17.94
CA LYS A 45 3.33 8.21 17.55
C LYS A 45 1.82 7.98 17.47
N VAL A 46 1.06 8.47 18.45
CA VAL A 46 -0.42 8.40 18.41
C VAL A 46 -0.97 9.15 17.20
N LEU A 47 -0.48 10.36 16.94
CA LEU A 47 -0.87 11.14 15.77
C LEU A 47 -0.52 10.45 14.45
N ALA A 48 0.65 9.83 14.36
CA ALA A 48 1.06 9.06 13.17
C ALA A 48 0.09 7.90 12.89
N LEU A 49 -0.34 7.17 13.93
CA LEU A 49 -1.34 6.11 13.79
C LEU A 49 -2.71 6.65 13.36
N GLN A 50 -3.18 7.76 13.95
CA GLN A 50 -4.44 8.40 13.53
C GLN A 50 -4.38 8.84 12.05
N ASN A 51 -3.26 9.43 11.63
CA ASN A 51 -3.03 9.84 10.25
C ASN A 51 -3.02 8.66 9.27
N ALA A 52 -2.50 7.50 9.67
CA ALA A 52 -2.55 6.28 8.88
C ALA A 52 -3.97 5.69 8.82
N LEU A 53 -4.67 5.65 9.96
CA LEU A 53 -6.00 5.04 10.06
C LEU A 53 -7.10 5.83 9.32
N ARG A 54 -6.91 7.13 9.06
CA ARG A 54 -7.90 7.96 8.34
C ARG A 54 -8.23 7.49 6.92
N TYR A 55 -7.35 6.69 6.31
CA TYR A 55 -7.54 6.14 4.97
C TYR A 55 -8.47 4.90 4.96
N PHE A 56 -8.83 4.35 6.13
CA PHE A 56 -9.51 3.07 6.25
C PHE A 56 -10.82 3.17 7.05
N PRO A 57 -11.81 2.30 6.75
CA PRO A 57 -13.04 2.21 7.54
C PRO A 57 -12.77 1.93 9.03
N GLN A 58 -13.57 2.54 9.92
CA GLN A 58 -13.42 2.39 11.37
C GLN A 58 -13.47 0.93 11.84
N LYS A 59 -14.26 0.08 11.16
CA LYS A 59 -14.33 -1.37 11.44
C LYS A 59 -12.97 -2.09 11.34
N TRP A 60 -12.02 -1.54 10.59
CA TRP A 60 -10.67 -2.11 10.44
C TRP A 60 -9.66 -1.56 11.44
N HIS A 61 -9.98 -0.46 12.15
CA HIS A 61 -9.01 0.22 13.01
C HIS A 61 -8.50 -0.67 14.15
N LYS A 62 -9.34 -1.59 14.66
CA LYS A 62 -8.93 -2.55 15.70
C LYS A 62 -7.80 -3.48 15.23
N GLU A 63 -7.81 -3.85 13.95
CA GLU A 63 -6.80 -4.73 13.35
C GLU A 63 -5.59 -3.93 12.84
N LEU A 64 -5.82 -2.80 12.17
CA LEU A 64 -4.78 -2.00 11.55
C LEU A 64 -3.95 -1.19 12.55
N ALA A 65 -4.53 -0.74 13.67
CA ALA A 65 -3.80 0.05 14.66
C ALA A 65 -2.57 -0.67 15.24
N PRO A 66 -2.67 -1.91 15.76
CA PRO A 66 -1.50 -2.64 16.24
C PRO A 66 -0.51 -2.97 15.12
N GLU A 67 -0.98 -3.27 13.91
CA GLU A 67 -0.12 -3.52 12.74
C GLU A 67 0.72 -2.28 12.37
N PHE A 68 0.08 -1.12 12.24
CA PHE A 68 0.77 0.13 11.93
C PHE A 68 1.71 0.57 13.07
N ALA A 69 1.35 0.29 14.33
CA ALA A 69 2.24 0.54 15.46
C ALA A 69 3.51 -0.32 15.38
N GLU A 70 3.38 -1.59 14.98
CA GLU A 70 4.53 -2.48 14.79
C GLU A 70 5.37 -2.06 13.59
N GLU A 71 4.77 -1.64 12.47
CA GLU A 71 5.52 -1.09 11.34
C GLU A 71 6.32 0.15 11.77
N LEU A 72 5.68 1.09 12.47
CA LEU A 72 6.34 2.31 12.97
C LEU A 72 7.51 1.97 13.89
N LYS A 73 7.36 0.98 14.78
CA LYS A 73 8.41 0.54 15.69
C LYS A 73 9.56 -0.19 14.97
N LYS A 74 9.23 -1.06 14.02
CA LYS A 74 10.19 -1.92 13.32
C LYS A 74 10.97 -1.13 12.26
N TYR A 75 10.28 -0.31 11.47
CA TYR A 75 10.85 0.37 10.31
C TYR A 75 11.01 1.89 10.49
N GLY A 76 10.38 2.48 11.52
CA GLY A 76 10.34 3.93 11.70
C GLY A 76 9.34 4.62 10.77
N ARG A 77 8.49 3.86 10.08
CA ARG A 77 7.45 4.34 9.16
C ARG A 77 6.27 3.36 9.13
N ILE A 78 5.10 3.87 8.74
CA ILE A 78 3.92 3.08 8.44
C ILE A 78 3.84 2.98 6.91
N TYR A 79 4.16 1.82 6.36
CA TYR A 79 4.13 1.52 4.93
C TYR A 79 2.78 0.97 4.47
N MET A 80 1.99 0.41 5.40
CA MET A 80 0.73 -0.25 5.12
C MET A 80 0.94 -1.46 4.20
N TYR A 81 1.92 -2.33 4.52
CA TYR A 81 2.35 -3.42 3.64
C TYR A 81 1.22 -4.34 3.19
N ARG A 82 0.20 -4.53 4.03
CA ARG A 82 -1.04 -5.28 3.73
C ARG A 82 -1.69 -4.86 2.40
N PHE A 83 -1.57 -3.60 2.02
CA PHE A 83 -2.22 -3.01 0.84
C PHE A 83 -1.28 -2.85 -0.37
N ARG A 84 -0.02 -3.28 -0.28
CA ARG A 84 0.86 -3.36 -1.47
C ARG A 84 0.20 -4.28 -2.51
N PRO A 85 0.10 -3.94 -3.80
CA PRO A 85 -0.46 -4.85 -4.80
C PRO A 85 0.36 -6.14 -4.98
N ASP A 86 -0.28 -7.21 -5.48
CA ASP A 86 0.38 -8.50 -5.76
C ASP A 86 0.79 -8.67 -7.24
N TYR A 87 0.34 -7.79 -8.13
CA TYR A 87 0.81 -7.80 -9.52
C TYR A 87 2.26 -7.30 -9.61
N ASP A 88 2.96 -7.77 -10.64
CA ASP A 88 4.30 -7.27 -10.97
C ASP A 88 4.26 -5.77 -11.23
N MET A 89 5.10 -5.04 -10.50
CA MET A 89 5.20 -3.58 -10.56
C MET A 89 6.22 -3.19 -11.63
N TYR A 90 5.73 -2.70 -12.77
CA TYR A 90 6.56 -2.20 -13.87
C TYR A 90 5.74 -1.29 -14.79
N ALA A 91 6.41 -0.52 -15.64
CA ALA A 91 5.74 0.32 -16.62
C ALA A 91 5.13 -0.50 -17.77
N ARG A 92 3.81 -0.73 -17.73
CA ARG A 92 3.03 -1.37 -18.81
C ARG A 92 2.77 -0.44 -20.02
N PRO A 93 2.38 -0.98 -21.20
CA PRO A 93 1.79 -0.19 -22.27
C PRO A 93 0.65 0.72 -21.79
N ILE A 94 0.57 1.94 -22.31
CA ILE A 94 -0.38 2.96 -21.82
C ILE A 94 -1.84 2.52 -21.97
N GLU A 95 -2.13 1.68 -22.97
CA GLU A 95 -3.46 1.13 -23.26
C GLU A 95 -3.94 0.16 -22.17
N GLU A 96 -3.03 -0.47 -21.42
CA GLU A 96 -3.37 -1.39 -20.34
C GLU A 96 -3.88 -0.67 -19.09
N TYR A 97 -3.58 0.63 -18.91
CA TYR A 97 -4.07 1.38 -17.77
C TYR A 97 -5.54 1.78 -17.93
N PRO A 98 -6.37 1.62 -16.87
CA PRO A 98 -7.75 2.07 -16.91
C PRO A 98 -7.83 3.60 -16.89
N GLY A 99 -8.94 4.17 -17.34
CA GLY A 99 -9.22 5.61 -17.23
C GLY A 99 -9.58 6.29 -18.55
N ASN A 100 -10.17 7.48 -18.43
CA ASN A 100 -10.71 8.24 -19.55
C ASN A 100 -9.73 9.27 -20.13
N SER A 101 -8.68 9.63 -19.37
CA SER A 101 -7.68 10.62 -19.76
C SER A 101 -6.35 9.94 -20.08
N GLN A 102 -5.81 10.21 -21.25
CA GLN A 102 -4.48 9.74 -21.64
C GLN A 102 -3.39 10.26 -20.70
N GLN A 103 -3.55 11.49 -20.21
CA GLN A 103 -2.64 12.10 -19.25
C GLN A 103 -2.65 11.35 -17.91
N ALA A 104 -3.83 10.97 -17.41
CA ALA A 104 -3.94 10.18 -16.18
C ALA A 104 -3.30 8.80 -16.33
N LYS A 105 -3.49 8.14 -17.48
CA LYS A 105 -2.84 6.86 -17.79
C LYS A 105 -1.32 6.97 -17.83
N ALA A 106 -0.79 8.02 -18.45
CA ALA A 106 0.65 8.29 -18.48
C ALA A 106 1.21 8.55 -17.06
N ILE A 107 0.47 9.24 -16.19
CA ILE A 107 0.87 9.42 -14.79
C ILE A 107 0.94 8.09 -14.05
N MET A 108 -0.08 7.22 -14.20
CA MET A 108 -0.05 5.88 -13.58
C MET A 108 1.13 5.04 -14.07
N LEU A 109 1.45 5.11 -15.36
CA LEU A 109 2.64 4.48 -15.94
C LEU A 109 3.91 4.98 -15.26
N MET A 110 4.09 6.30 -15.17
CA MET A 110 5.29 6.88 -14.54
C MET A 110 5.37 6.58 -13.03
N ILE A 111 4.23 6.45 -12.35
CA ILE A 111 4.19 6.00 -10.95
C ILE A 111 4.70 4.56 -10.85
N GLN A 112 4.22 3.64 -11.68
CA GLN A 112 4.69 2.24 -11.64
C GLN A 112 6.16 2.12 -12.04
N ASN A 113 6.63 2.90 -13.02
CA ASN A 113 8.05 2.99 -13.37
C ASN A 113 8.93 3.36 -12.17
N ASN A 114 8.49 4.29 -11.32
CA ASN A 114 9.25 4.68 -10.13
C ASN A 114 9.20 3.65 -8.99
N LEU A 115 8.28 2.68 -9.07
CA LEU A 115 8.07 1.63 -8.08
C LEU A 115 8.55 0.25 -8.57
N ASP A 116 9.09 0.20 -9.79
CA ASP A 116 9.72 -0.99 -10.38
C ASP A 116 10.96 -1.37 -9.53
N PRO A 117 11.05 -2.61 -9.00
CA PRO A 117 12.11 -3.04 -8.07
C PRO A 117 13.57 -2.95 -8.57
#